data_AF-L1PZ14-F1
#
_entry.id   AF-L1PZ14-F1
#
_cell.length_a   1.000
_cell.length_b   1.000
_cell.length_c   1.000
_cell.angle_alpha   90.00
_cell.angle_beta   90.00
_cell.angle_gamma   90.00
#
_symmetry.space_group_name_H-M   'P 1'
#
loop_
_entity.id
_entity.type
_entity.pdbx_description
1 polymer ?
#
loop_
_entity_poly.entity_id
_entity_poly.type
_entity_poly.pdbx_seq_one_letter_code
_entity_poly.pdbx_strand_id
1 'polypeptide(L)'
;MSEQNRTEEFSVNGDQVVKKVKQLIKEGNVRRVIIKNEKGESIMEFPVTAGVVGVLLLPTLAALGAAVALMAQCTIAVERWD
;
A
#
# COMPACT_ATOMS: atom_id res chain seq x y z
N MET A 1 -17.85 5.42 19.95
CA MET A 1 -16.39 5.55 20.10
C MET A 1 -15.84 5.73 18.71
N SER A 2 -15.24 6.88 18.42
CA SER A 2 -14.78 7.21 17.07
C SER A 2 -13.55 6.36 16.77
N GLU A 3 -13.66 5.40 15.85
CA GLU A 3 -12.52 4.72 15.22
C GLU A 3 -11.57 5.80 14.69
N GLN A 4 -10.50 6.10 15.41
CA GLN A 4 -9.45 7.02 15.02
C GLN A 4 -8.55 6.26 14.06
N ASN A 5 -9.10 5.96 12.89
CA ASN A 5 -8.45 5.23 11.82
C ASN A 5 -7.04 5.82 11.58
N ARG A 6 -6.01 5.18 12.16
CA ARG A 6 -4.64 5.71 12.14
C ARG A 6 -4.09 5.56 10.73
N THR A 7 -4.08 6.67 10.01
CA THR A 7 -3.44 6.77 8.70
C THR A 7 -1.97 7.13 8.88
N GLU A 8 -1.09 6.26 8.40
CA GLU A 8 0.35 6.52 8.32
C GLU A 8 0.79 6.67 6.87
N GLU A 9 1.68 7.63 6.58
CA GLU A 9 2.22 7.84 5.24
C GLU A 9 3.73 7.60 5.22
N PHE A 10 4.19 6.87 4.20
CA PHE A 10 5.59 6.55 3.97
C PHE A 10 6.00 7.00 2.57
N SER A 11 6.86 8.01 2.45
CA SER A 11 7.50 8.33 1.17
C SER A 11 8.68 7.39 0.91
N VAL A 12 8.64 6.71 -0.21
CA VAL A 12 9.66 5.72 -0.63
C VAL A 12 9.94 5.86 -2.13
N ASN A 13 11.12 5.43 -2.56
CA ASN A 13 11.41 5.32 -3.99
C ASN A 13 10.51 4.25 -4.64
N GLY A 14 10.22 4.41 -5.93
CA GLY A 14 9.36 3.49 -6.70
C GLY A 14 9.79 2.02 -6.56
N ASP A 15 11.09 1.74 -6.61
CA ASP A 15 11.63 0.38 -6.48
C ASP A 15 11.42 -0.24 -5.08
N GLN A 16 11.28 0.59 -4.05
CA GLN A 16 11.06 0.16 -2.67
C GLN A 16 9.58 -0.03 -2.32
N VAL A 17 8.65 0.45 -3.16
CA VAL A 17 7.21 0.39 -2.88
C VAL A 17 6.75 -1.04 -2.65
N VAL A 18 7.06 -1.94 -3.57
CA VAL A 18 6.65 -3.35 -3.50
C VAL A 18 7.19 -4.02 -2.23
N LYS A 19 8.43 -3.69 -1.84
CA LYS A 19 9.06 -4.23 -0.64
C LYS A 19 8.35 -3.74 0.63
N LYS A 20 8.04 -2.44 0.71
CA LYS A 20 7.34 -1.85 1.85
C LYS A 20 5.91 -2.36 1.98
N VAL A 21 5.16 -2.47 0.87
CA VAL A 21 3.81 -3.06 0.85
C VAL A 21 3.84 -4.50 1.34
N LYS A 22 4.79 -5.33 0.87
CA LYS A 22 4.94 -6.71 1.36
C LYS A 22 5.23 -6.77 2.86
N GLN A 23 6.02 -5.83 3.39
CA GLN A 23 6.28 -5.74 4.83
C GLN A 23 5.00 -5.40 5.60
N LEU A 24 4.26 -4.39 5.15
CA LEU A 24 2.99 -3.95 5.76
C LEU A 24 1.95 -5.07 5.78
N ILE A 25 1.87 -5.88 4.72
CA ILE A 25 0.99 -7.07 4.67
C ILE A 25 1.43 -8.11 5.70
N LYS A 26 2.75 -8.35 5.85
CA LYS A 26 3.29 -9.28 6.85
C LYS A 26 3.08 -8.81 8.29
N GLU A 27 3.04 -7.51 8.52
CA GLU A 27 2.71 -6.93 9.83
C GLU A 27 1.27 -7.25 10.26
N GLY A 28 0.36 -7.50 9.30
CA GLY A 28 -0.98 -8.03 9.57
C GLY A 28 -1.96 -7.06 10.25
N ASN A 29 -1.51 -5.86 10.61
CA ASN A 29 -2.31 -4.81 11.24
C ASN A 29 -2.78 -3.72 10.26
N VAL A 30 -2.43 -3.83 8.97
CA VAL A 30 -2.86 -2.91 7.92
C VAL A 30 -4.14 -3.43 7.29
N ARG A 31 -5.14 -2.55 7.11
CA ARG A 31 -6.45 -2.88 6.52
C ARG A 31 -6.61 -2.36 5.11
N ARG A 32 -5.96 -1.24 4.79
CA ARG A 32 -6.01 -0.58 3.48
C ARG A 32 -4.64 0.02 3.16
N VAL A 33 -4.21 -0.14 1.92
CA VAL A 33 -3.02 0.49 1.37
C VAL A 33 -3.44 1.38 0.21
N ILE A 34 -2.89 2.59 0.18
CA ILE A 34 -3.12 3.62 -0.82
C ILE A 34 -1.75 4.06 -1.33
N ILE A 35 -1.54 4.01 -2.63
CA ILE A 35 -0.33 4.48 -3.29
C ILE A 35 -0.65 5.80 -3.96
N LYS A 36 0.16 6.81 -3.65
CA LYS A 36 0.09 8.15 -4.20
C LYS A 36 1.33 8.41 -5.05
N ASN A 37 1.14 9.15 -6.14
CA ASN A 37 2.24 9.67 -6.95
C ASN A 37 2.92 10.86 -6.25
N GLU A 38 3.95 11.41 -6.89
CA GLU A 38 4.73 12.56 -6.42
C GLU A 38 3.88 13.84 -6.24
N LYS A 39 2.74 13.92 -6.93
CA LYS A 39 1.79 15.04 -6.84
C LYS A 39 0.78 14.85 -5.69
N GLY A 40 0.87 13.73 -4.96
CA GLY A 40 -0.05 13.36 -3.88
C GLY A 40 -1.37 12.76 -4.36
N GLU A 41 -1.51 12.47 -5.67
CA GLU A 41 -2.72 11.88 -6.24
C GLU A 41 -2.70 10.36 -6.04
N SER A 42 -3.83 9.81 -5.58
CA SER A 42 -3.99 8.36 -5.42
C SER A 42 -4.03 7.68 -6.78
N ILE A 43 -3.07 6.82 -7.05
CA ILE A 43 -2.97 6.04 -8.29
C ILE A 43 -3.51 4.62 -8.12
N MET A 44 -3.50 4.10 -6.90
CA MET A 44 -3.97 2.75 -6.60
C MET A 44 -4.32 2.61 -5.13
N GLU A 45 -5.42 1.95 -4.83
CA GLU A 45 -5.79 1.58 -3.46
C GLU A 45 -6.32 0.14 -3.42
N PHE A 46 -6.05 -0.57 -2.32
CA PHE A 46 -6.55 -1.93 -2.14
C PHE A 46 -6.66 -2.31 -0.66
N PRO A 47 -7.64 -3.17 -0.31
CA PRO A 47 -7.76 -3.71 1.03
C PRO A 47 -6.69 -4.78 1.29
N VAL A 48 -6.13 -4.77 2.50
CA VAL A 48 -5.25 -5.82 3.03
C VAL A 48 -6.06 -6.53 4.12
N THR A 49 -6.79 -7.58 3.75
CA THR A 49 -7.54 -8.40 4.69
C THR A 49 -7.09 -9.85 4.60
N ALA A 50 -7.23 -10.62 5.68
CA ALA A 50 -6.78 -12.01 5.79
C ALA A 50 -7.32 -12.93 4.66
N GLY A 51 -8.45 -12.57 4.02
CA GLY A 51 -9.00 -13.29 2.87
C GLY A 51 -8.36 -12.99 1.50
N VAL A 52 -7.52 -11.95 1.39
CA VAL A 52 -6.95 -11.46 0.12
C VAL A 52 -5.51 -11.93 -0.10
N VAL A 53 -4.84 -12.44 0.94
CA VAL A 53 -3.40 -12.81 0.95
C VAL A 53 -3.02 -13.95 0.00
N GLY A 54 -3.99 -14.79 -0.39
CA GLY A 54 -3.74 -15.93 -1.30
C GLY A 54 -3.83 -15.57 -2.78
N VAL A 55 -5.05 -15.34 -3.29
CA VAL A 55 -5.34 -15.39 -4.74
C VAL A 55 -5.36 -14.00 -5.40
N LEU A 56 -5.73 -12.95 -4.68
CA LEU A 56 -5.93 -11.60 -5.23
C LEU A 56 -4.75 -10.63 -4.98
N LEU A 57 -3.82 -10.99 -4.10
CA LEU A 57 -2.65 -10.16 -3.80
C LEU A 57 -1.53 -10.26 -4.84
N LEU A 58 -1.43 -11.37 -5.58
CA LEU A 58 -0.43 -11.52 -6.64
C LEU A 58 -0.67 -10.57 -7.84
N PRO A 59 -1.90 -10.45 -8.39
CA PRO A 59 -2.18 -9.53 -9.50
C PRO A 59 -1.99 -8.06 -9.11
N THR A 60 -2.40 -7.68 -7.91
CA THR A 60 -2.27 -6.30 -7.42
C THR A 60 -0.81 -5.92 -7.19
N LEU A 61 0.00 -6.80 -6.59
CA LEU A 61 1.45 -6.57 -6.45
C LEU A 61 2.17 -6.51 -7.81
N ALA A 62 1.76 -7.32 -8.79
CA ALA A 62 2.33 -7.27 -10.14
C ALA A 62 1.97 -5.97 -10.86
N ALA A 63 0.70 -5.55 -10.81
CA ALA A 63 0.24 -4.27 -11.36
C ALA A 63 0.93 -3.07 -10.68
N LEU A 64 1.08 -3.12 -9.35
CA LEU A 64 1.86 -2.14 -8.60
C LEU A 64 3.30 -2.06 -9.10
N GLY A 65 3.97 -3.20 -9.27
CA GLY A 65 5.35 -3.25 -9.75
C GLY A 65 5.53 -2.55 -11.10
N ALA A 66 4.61 -2.78 -12.05
CA ALA A 66 4.64 -2.11 -13.35
C ALA A 66 4.34 -0.60 -13.25
N ALA A 67 3.36 -0.21 -12.43
CA ALA A 67 2.96 1.18 -12.26
C ALA A 67 4.06 2.02 -11.58
N VAL A 68 4.73 1.48 -10.57
CA VAL A 68 5.74 2.20 -9.78
C VAL A 68 7.16 2.08 -10.34
N ALA A 69 7.43 1.12 -11.24
CA ALA A 69 8.75 0.96 -11.86
C ALA A 69 9.21 2.19 -12.66
N LEU A 70 8.27 3.02 -13.12
CA LEU A 70 8.54 4.24 -13.87
C LEU A 70 8.51 5.50 -12.99
N MET A 71 8.21 5.37 -11.70
CA MET A 71 8.10 6.49 -10.77
C MET A 71 9.38 6.61 -9.95
N ALA A 72 9.92 7.82 -9.83
CA ALA A 72 11.08 8.06 -8.98
C ALA A 72 10.68 7.97 -7.51
N GLN A 73 9.60 8.66 -7.14
CA GLN A 73 9.09 8.70 -5.77
C GLN A 73 7.60 8.32 -5.69
N CYS A 74 7.20 7.64 -4.61
CA CYS A 74 5.82 7.32 -4.29
C CYS A 74 5.56 7.53 -2.79
N THR A 75 4.30 7.79 -2.44
CA THR A 75 3.86 7.82 -1.04
C THR A 75 2.88 6.71 -0.78
N ILE A 76 3.17 5.87 0.21
CA ILE A 76 2.32 4.78 0.66
C ILE A 76 1.56 5.26 1.89
N ALA A 77 0.27 5.51 1.75
CA ALA A 77 -0.62 5.75 2.88
C ALA A 77 -1.27 4.43 3.30
N VAL A 78 -1.26 4.13 4.60
CA VAL A 78 -1.86 2.92 5.16
C VAL A 78 -2.84 3.27 6.25
N GLU A 79 -3.95 2.56 6.27
CA GLU A 79 -4.88 2.58 7.40
C GLU A 79 -4.68 1.31 8.22
N ARG A 80 -4.53 1.46 9.53
CA ARG A 80 -4.37 0.34 10.46
C ARG A 80 -5.65 0.05 11.25
N TRP A 81 -5.77 -1.19 11.71
CA TRP A 81 -6.70 -1.56 12.77
C TRP A 81 -6.14 -1.02 14.10
N ASP A 82 -6.95 -0.27 14.86
CA ASP A 82 -6.62 0.12 16.24
C ASP A 82 -6.56 -1.10 17.18
#